data_AF-A0A6D0XTG5-F1
#
_entry.id   AF-A0A6D0XTG5-F1
#
_cell.length_a   1.000
_cell.length_b   1.000
_cell.length_c   1.000
_cell.angle_alpha   90.00
_cell.angle_beta   90.00
_cell.angle_gamma   90.00
#
_symmetry.space_group_name_H-M   'P 1'
#
loop_
_entity.id
_entity.type
_entity.pdbx_description
1 polymer ?
#
loop_
_entity_poly.entity_id
_entity_poly.type
_entity_poly.pdbx_seq_one_letter_code
_entity_poly.pdbx_strand_id
1 'polypeptide(L)'
;MRNKLSFDLQLSARKAAIAERIAAHKIARSKVSVFLMAMSAGVFMAIGFTFYLSVIADAPSSQALTHLVGGLCFTLGFILLAVCGTSLFTSSVMTVMAKSRGVISWRTWLINALLVACGNLAGIACFSLLIWFSGLVMSENAMWGVAVLHCAEGKMHHTFTESVSLGIMCNLMVCLALWMSYCGRSLCDKIVAMILPITLFVASGFEHCIANLFVIPFAIAIRHFAPPPFWQLAHSSADNFP
;
A
#
# COMPACT_ATOMS: atom_id res chain seq x y z
N MET A 1 -14.61 45.30 8.10
CA MET A 1 -13.50 44.35 7.88
C MET A 1 -14.06 42.94 7.95
N ARG A 2 -14.23 42.27 6.79
CA ARG A 2 -14.66 40.85 6.75
C ARG A 2 -13.54 39.97 7.28
N ASN A 3 -13.88 39.11 8.23
CA ASN A 3 -13.01 38.14 8.88
C ASN A 3 -12.17 37.36 7.84
N LYS A 4 -10.86 37.60 7.84
CA LYS A 4 -9.83 36.77 7.20
C LYS A 4 -9.55 35.50 8.01
N LEU A 5 -10.59 34.87 8.56
CA LEU A 5 -10.53 33.49 9.07
C LEU A 5 -11.04 32.52 7.97
N SER A 6 -10.76 32.84 6.71
CA SER A 6 -11.18 32.07 5.54
C SER A 6 -10.20 30.95 5.19
N PHE A 7 -9.73 30.20 6.19
CA PHE A 7 -9.40 28.80 5.92
C PHE A 7 -10.76 28.12 5.81
N ASP A 8 -11.30 28.11 4.59
CA ASP A 8 -12.71 27.89 4.25
C ASP A 8 -13.31 26.65 4.96
N LEU A 9 -13.93 26.86 6.13
CA LEU A 9 -14.60 25.81 6.91
C LEU A 9 -15.75 25.16 6.12
N GLN A 10 -16.30 25.85 5.11
CA GLN A 10 -17.29 25.28 4.21
C GLN A 10 -16.66 24.30 3.22
N LEU A 11 -15.40 24.53 2.84
CA LEU A 11 -14.61 23.62 2.01
C LEU A 11 -14.36 22.29 2.72
N SER A 12 -14.01 22.30 4.01
CA SER A 12 -13.80 21.07 4.78
C SER A 12 -15.10 20.28 4.99
N ALA A 13 -16.21 20.96 5.31
CA ALA A 13 -17.52 20.33 5.47
C ALA A 13 -18.06 19.72 4.16
N ARG A 14 -17.92 20.44 3.03
CA ARG A 14 -18.35 19.94 1.70
C ARG A 14 -17.52 18.73 1.26
N LYS A 15 -16.23 18.67 1.62
CA LYS A 15 -15.33 17.55 1.29
C LYS A 15 -15.59 16.32 2.14
N ALA A 16 -15.91 16.48 3.42
CA ALA A 16 -16.41 15.38 4.26
C ALA A 16 -17.63 14.71 3.61
N ALA A 17 -18.58 15.51 3.11
CA ALA A 17 -19.74 15.00 2.39
C ALA A 17 -19.39 14.27 1.07
N ILE A 18 -18.35 14.71 0.35
CA ILE A 18 -17.85 13.99 -0.85
C ILE A 18 -17.25 12.63 -0.44
N ALA A 19 -16.40 12.60 0.58
CA ALA A 19 -15.80 11.38 1.09
C ALA A 19 -16.87 10.38 1.55
N GLU A 20 -17.93 10.85 2.22
CA GLU A 20 -19.08 10.04 2.61
C GLU A 20 -19.84 9.47 1.43
N ARG A 21 -20.11 10.28 0.39
CA ARG A 21 -20.78 9.80 -0.84
C ARG A 21 -19.95 8.76 -1.55
N ILE A 22 -18.63 8.94 -1.65
CA ILE A 22 -17.71 7.95 -2.22
C ILE A 22 -17.77 6.66 -1.41
N ALA A 23 -17.72 6.75 -0.08
CA ALA A 23 -17.81 5.60 0.81
C ALA A 23 -19.13 4.83 0.64
N ALA A 24 -20.26 5.54 0.66
CA ALA A 24 -21.58 4.94 0.47
C ALA A 24 -21.72 4.27 -0.91
N HIS A 25 -21.23 4.94 -1.96
CA HIS A 25 -21.28 4.41 -3.32
C HIS A 25 -20.39 3.16 -3.50
N LYS A 26 -19.21 3.12 -2.85
CA LYS A 26 -18.36 1.92 -2.87
C LYS A 26 -19.04 0.71 -2.22
N ILE A 27 -19.79 0.93 -1.13
CA ILE A 27 -20.48 -0.13 -0.38
C ILE A 27 -21.77 -0.60 -1.09
N ALA A 28 -22.42 0.27 -1.85
CA ALA A 28 -23.64 -0.06 -2.59
C ALA A 28 -23.42 -0.97 -3.82
N ARG A 29 -22.16 -1.20 -4.22
CA ARG A 29 -21.82 -2.06 -5.37
C ARG A 29 -22.11 -3.54 -5.08
N SER A 30 -22.29 -4.32 -6.14
CA SER A 30 -22.38 -5.77 -6.00
C SER A 30 -21.09 -6.33 -5.40
N LYS A 31 -21.20 -7.40 -4.60
CA LYS A 31 -20.04 -8.04 -3.95
C LYS A 31 -18.96 -8.46 -4.95
N VAL A 32 -19.37 -8.92 -6.13
CA VAL A 32 -18.45 -9.29 -7.23
C VAL A 32 -17.67 -8.08 -7.72
N SER A 33 -18.34 -6.94 -7.94
CA SER A 33 -17.68 -5.71 -8.36
C SER A 33 -16.69 -5.20 -7.30
N VAL A 34 -17.08 -5.22 -6.02
CA VAL A 34 -16.18 -4.85 -4.91
C VAL A 34 -14.96 -5.77 -4.87
N PHE A 35 -15.15 -7.07 -5.01
CA PHE A 35 -14.07 -8.05 -5.01
C PHE A 35 -13.09 -7.84 -6.17
N LEU A 36 -13.58 -7.66 -7.40
CA LEU A 36 -12.72 -7.43 -8.57
C LEU A 36 -11.94 -6.12 -8.46
N MET A 37 -12.58 -5.05 -7.96
CA MET A 37 -11.89 -3.79 -7.71
C MET A 37 -10.86 -3.91 -6.57
N ALA A 38 -11.14 -4.73 -5.56
CA ALA A 38 -10.17 -5.03 -4.51
C ALA A 38 -9.01 -5.88 -5.04
N MET A 39 -9.27 -6.80 -5.96
CA MET A 39 -8.22 -7.56 -6.65
C MET A 39 -7.31 -6.63 -7.44
N SER A 40 -7.86 -5.73 -8.24
CA SER A 40 -7.06 -4.70 -8.94
C SER A 40 -6.26 -3.82 -7.98
N ALA A 41 -6.83 -3.47 -6.81
CA ALA A 41 -6.09 -2.73 -5.79
C ALA A 41 -4.89 -3.51 -5.24
N GLY A 42 -5.05 -4.82 -5.01
CA GLY A 42 -3.94 -5.70 -4.62
C GLY A 42 -2.82 -5.72 -5.66
N VAL A 43 -3.16 -5.85 -6.93
CA VAL A 43 -2.20 -5.79 -8.05
C VAL A 43 -1.45 -4.46 -8.08
N PHE A 44 -2.16 -3.32 -7.94
CA PHE A 44 -1.51 -2.00 -7.95
C PHE A 44 -0.57 -1.79 -6.76
N MET A 45 -0.91 -2.34 -5.59
CA MET A 45 0.01 -2.33 -4.45
C MET A 45 1.25 -3.18 -4.71
N ALA A 46 1.10 -4.36 -5.31
CA ALA A 46 2.22 -5.21 -5.67
C ALA A 46 3.10 -4.58 -6.76
N ILE A 47 2.53 -3.88 -7.74
CA ILE A 47 3.27 -3.10 -8.75
C ILE A 47 4.09 -2.00 -8.06
N GLY A 48 3.47 -1.21 -7.18
CA GLY A 48 4.18 -0.17 -6.43
C GLY A 48 5.32 -0.73 -5.59
N PHE A 49 5.09 -1.85 -4.89
CA PHE A 49 6.12 -2.49 -4.07
C PHE A 49 7.24 -3.11 -4.92
N THR A 50 6.92 -3.65 -6.09
CA THR A 50 7.92 -4.14 -7.05
C THR A 50 8.83 -3.00 -7.50
N PHE A 51 8.26 -1.83 -7.78
CA PHE A 51 9.06 -0.65 -8.16
C PHE A 51 9.94 -0.17 -6.99
N TYR A 52 9.41 -0.14 -5.77
CA TYR A 52 10.20 0.11 -4.56
C TYR A 52 11.40 -0.86 -4.45
N LEU A 53 11.15 -2.16 -4.57
CA LEU A 53 12.18 -3.20 -4.48
C LEU A 53 13.26 -3.04 -5.56
N SER A 54 12.88 -2.72 -6.79
CA SER A 54 13.84 -2.48 -7.87
C SER A 54 14.77 -1.30 -7.60
N VAL A 55 14.30 -0.26 -6.91
CA VAL A 55 15.15 0.88 -6.53
C VAL A 55 16.08 0.52 -5.38
N ILE A 56 15.59 -0.23 -4.40
CA ILE A 56 16.41 -0.57 -3.22
C ILE A 56 17.38 -1.73 -3.46
N ALA A 57 17.16 -2.55 -4.50
CA ALA A 57 18.04 -3.66 -4.87
C ALA A 57 19.41 -3.17 -5.37
N ASP A 58 19.45 -2.04 -6.06
CA ASP A 58 20.67 -1.41 -6.60
C ASP A 58 21.02 -0.09 -5.88
N ALA A 59 20.71 -0.04 -4.59
CA ALA A 59 20.83 1.17 -3.78
C ALA A 59 22.30 1.62 -3.59
N PRO A 60 22.65 2.90 -3.86
CA PRO A 60 23.94 3.45 -3.48
C PRO A 60 24.08 3.57 -1.95
N SER A 61 25.30 3.87 -1.48
CA SER A 61 25.70 3.85 -0.05
C SER A 61 24.86 4.72 0.91
N SER A 62 24.01 5.63 0.43
CA SER A 62 23.13 6.45 1.26
C SER A 62 21.76 5.82 1.44
N GLN A 63 21.57 5.13 2.56
CA GLN A 63 20.31 4.49 2.93
C GLN A 63 19.12 5.47 2.97
N ALA A 64 19.33 6.71 3.44
CA ALA A 64 18.28 7.71 3.51
C ALA A 64 17.76 8.13 2.12
N LEU A 65 18.66 8.32 1.15
CA LEU A 65 18.28 8.68 -0.21
C LEU A 65 17.59 7.50 -0.91
N THR A 66 18.09 6.27 -0.68
CA THR A 66 17.49 5.04 -1.18
C THR A 66 16.03 4.90 -0.73
N HIS A 67 15.75 5.05 0.58
CA HIS A 67 14.38 4.96 1.08
C HIS A 67 13.49 6.12 0.62
N LEU A 68 14.06 7.31 0.40
CA LEU A 68 13.33 8.45 -0.17
C LEU A 68 12.91 8.18 -1.63
N VAL A 69 13.85 7.78 -2.49
CA VAL A 69 13.57 7.47 -3.90
C VAL A 69 12.67 6.24 -4.00
N GLY A 70 12.92 5.22 -3.20
CA GLY A 70 12.03 4.06 -3.08
C GLY A 70 10.61 4.47 -2.69
N GLY A 71 10.45 5.34 -1.70
CA GLY A 71 9.13 5.85 -1.27
C GLY A 71 8.41 6.63 -2.36
N LEU A 72 9.13 7.42 -3.15
CA LEU A 72 8.58 8.11 -4.32
C LEU A 72 8.07 7.09 -5.35
N CYS A 73 8.86 6.07 -5.66
CA CYS A 73 8.47 5.00 -6.59
C CYS A 73 7.27 4.19 -6.08
N PHE A 74 7.22 3.89 -4.78
CA PHE A 74 6.09 3.20 -4.16
C PHE A 74 4.78 3.97 -4.28
N THR A 75 4.85 5.31 -4.31
CA THR A 75 3.68 6.18 -4.45
C THR A 75 2.90 5.89 -5.74
N LEU A 76 3.54 5.33 -6.78
CA LEU A 76 2.86 4.88 -7.99
C LEU A 76 1.69 3.94 -7.68
N GLY A 77 1.85 3.00 -6.73
CA GLY A 77 0.78 2.08 -6.34
C GLY A 77 -0.46 2.83 -5.85
N PHE A 78 -0.28 3.80 -4.95
CA PHE A 78 -1.38 4.64 -4.44
C PHE A 78 -1.99 5.57 -5.48
N ILE A 79 -1.17 6.08 -6.41
CA ILE A 79 -1.66 6.86 -7.54
C ILE A 79 -2.64 6.02 -8.39
N LEU A 80 -2.24 4.81 -8.77
CA LEU A 80 -3.10 3.90 -9.54
C LEU A 80 -4.41 3.59 -8.79
N LEU A 81 -4.34 3.38 -7.47
CA LEU A 81 -5.53 3.17 -6.64
C LEU A 81 -6.52 4.34 -6.71
N ALA A 82 -6.02 5.56 -6.53
CA ALA A 82 -6.85 6.76 -6.48
C ALA A 82 -7.43 7.11 -7.85
N VAL A 83 -6.66 6.94 -8.93
CA VAL A 83 -7.06 7.26 -10.30
C VAL A 83 -8.06 6.25 -10.84
N CYS A 84 -7.81 4.95 -10.65
CA CYS A 84 -8.70 3.89 -11.11
C CYS A 84 -9.91 3.68 -10.16
N GLY A 85 -9.91 4.31 -8.98
CA GLY A 85 -11.03 4.25 -8.04
C GLY A 85 -11.25 2.87 -7.43
N THR A 86 -10.19 2.09 -7.26
CA THR A 86 -10.23 0.73 -6.71
C THR A 86 -10.44 0.73 -5.18
N SER A 87 -10.58 -0.46 -4.60
CA SER A 87 -10.93 -0.63 -3.18
C SER A 87 -9.77 -1.27 -2.42
N LEU A 88 -9.04 -0.47 -1.64
CA LEU A 88 -7.98 -0.95 -0.75
C LEU A 88 -8.50 -1.06 0.69
N PHE A 89 -8.11 -2.08 1.42
CA PHE A 89 -8.54 -2.29 2.81
C PHE A 89 -8.25 -1.08 3.71
N THR A 90 -7.05 -0.50 3.67
CA THR A 90 -6.69 0.67 4.49
C THR A 90 -7.55 1.89 4.16
N SER A 91 -7.81 2.13 2.88
CA SER A 91 -8.76 3.17 2.43
C SER A 91 -10.20 2.91 2.90
N SER A 92 -10.57 1.64 3.14
CA SER A 92 -11.89 1.29 3.67
C SER A 92 -12.06 1.70 5.13
N VAL A 93 -10.98 1.98 5.87
CA VAL A 93 -11.05 2.55 7.22
C VAL A 93 -11.63 3.97 7.19
N MET A 94 -11.43 4.74 6.11
CA MET A 94 -12.12 6.03 5.96
C MET A 94 -13.65 5.88 5.86
N THR A 95 -14.16 4.71 5.47
CA THR A 95 -15.61 4.43 5.50
C THR A 95 -16.17 4.31 6.93
N VAL A 96 -15.31 4.21 7.95
CA VAL A 96 -15.72 4.36 9.36
C VAL A 96 -16.29 5.76 9.63
N MET A 97 -15.89 6.79 8.88
CA MET A 97 -16.54 8.11 8.97
C MET A 97 -18.00 8.06 8.48
N ALA A 98 -18.30 7.26 7.45
CA ALA A 98 -19.68 7.03 7.05
C ALA A 98 -20.45 6.21 8.11
N LYS A 99 -19.76 5.32 8.84
CA LYS A 99 -20.34 4.61 9.99
C LYS A 99 -20.65 5.53 11.16
N SER A 100 -19.76 6.45 11.52
CA SER A 100 -19.96 7.37 12.66
C SER A 100 -21.15 8.31 12.44
N ARG A 101 -21.50 8.57 11.18
CA ARG A 101 -22.70 9.30 10.77
C ARG A 101 -23.96 8.43 10.59
N GLY A 102 -23.89 7.14 10.91
CA GLY A 102 -25.04 6.23 10.86
C GLY A 102 -25.42 5.72 9.46
N VAL A 103 -24.61 5.97 8.43
CA VAL A 103 -24.92 5.60 7.03
C VAL A 103 -24.83 4.08 6.79
N ILE A 104 -23.98 3.38 7.56
CA ILE A 104 -23.75 1.93 7.44
C ILE A 104 -23.81 1.23 8.80
N SER A 105 -24.07 -0.08 8.81
CA SER A 105 -24.01 -0.90 10.04
C SER A 105 -22.58 -1.45 10.26
N TRP A 106 -22.23 -1.80 11.51
CA TRP A 106 -20.94 -2.45 11.82
C TRP A 106 -20.78 -3.79 11.10
N ARG A 107 -21.86 -4.55 10.97
CA ARG A 107 -21.89 -5.81 10.23
C ARG A 107 -21.59 -5.59 8.74
N THR A 108 -22.23 -4.61 8.12
CA THR A 108 -22.00 -4.27 6.70
C THR A 108 -20.57 -3.83 6.47
N TRP A 109 -20.04 -2.97 7.36
CA TRP A 109 -18.66 -2.52 7.29
C TRP A 109 -17.67 -3.69 7.39
N LEU A 110 -17.83 -4.58 8.38
CA LEU A 110 -16.93 -5.71 8.59
C LEU A 110 -16.96 -6.69 7.40
N ILE A 111 -18.15 -7.03 6.89
CA ILE A 111 -18.27 -7.92 5.71
C ILE A 111 -17.58 -7.30 4.51
N ASN A 112 -17.77 -6.00 4.27
CA ASN A 112 -17.14 -5.31 3.15
C ASN A 112 -15.61 -5.22 3.34
N ALA A 113 -15.14 -4.93 4.55
CA ALA A 113 -13.72 -4.86 4.86
C ALA A 113 -13.03 -6.21 4.63
N LEU A 114 -13.63 -7.32 5.08
CA LEU A 114 -13.13 -8.67 4.83
C LEU A 114 -13.14 -9.01 3.34
N LEU A 115 -14.22 -8.70 2.62
CA LEU A 115 -14.31 -8.93 1.18
C LEU A 115 -13.22 -8.19 0.41
N VAL A 116 -12.94 -6.95 0.79
CA VAL A 116 -11.87 -6.14 0.21
C VAL A 116 -10.50 -6.71 0.56
N ALA A 117 -10.26 -7.12 1.80
CA ALA A 117 -9.00 -7.75 2.21
C ALA A 117 -8.72 -9.03 1.42
N CYS A 118 -9.72 -9.90 1.25
CA CYS A 118 -9.62 -11.11 0.44
C CYS A 118 -9.34 -10.80 -1.03
N GLY A 119 -10.00 -9.78 -1.60
CA GLY A 119 -9.73 -9.33 -2.96
C GLY A 119 -8.29 -8.80 -3.10
N ASN A 120 -7.85 -7.93 -2.17
CA ASN A 120 -6.47 -7.42 -2.17
C ASN A 120 -5.45 -8.56 -2.13
N LEU A 121 -5.64 -9.56 -1.25
CA LEU A 121 -4.78 -10.73 -1.17
C LEU A 121 -4.78 -11.54 -2.48
N ALA A 122 -5.93 -11.79 -3.10
CA ALA A 122 -6.02 -12.51 -4.36
C ALA A 122 -5.27 -11.78 -5.50
N GLY A 123 -5.38 -10.45 -5.55
CA GLY A 123 -4.67 -9.63 -6.53
C GLY A 123 -3.16 -9.66 -6.34
N ILE A 124 -2.72 -9.55 -5.09
CA ILE A 124 -1.31 -9.67 -4.71
C ILE A 124 -0.77 -11.04 -5.09
N ALA A 125 -1.45 -12.12 -4.70
CA ALA A 125 -1.01 -13.48 -5.00
C ALA A 125 -0.89 -13.72 -6.51
N CYS A 126 -1.87 -13.25 -7.29
CA CYS A 126 -1.82 -13.33 -8.76
C CYS A 126 -0.60 -12.61 -9.33
N PHE A 127 -0.34 -11.37 -8.88
CA PHE A 127 0.81 -10.61 -9.38
C PHE A 127 2.15 -11.18 -8.89
N SER A 128 2.25 -11.66 -7.66
CA SER A 128 3.43 -12.35 -7.12
C SER A 128 3.77 -13.61 -7.91
N LEU A 129 2.78 -14.37 -8.38
CA LEU A 129 3.03 -15.52 -9.27
C LEU A 129 3.59 -15.07 -10.62
N LEU A 130 3.11 -13.96 -11.19
CA LEU A 130 3.67 -13.40 -12.42
C LEU A 130 5.12 -12.96 -12.22
N ILE A 131 5.45 -12.35 -11.08
CA ILE A 131 6.85 -11.99 -10.73
C ILE A 131 7.72 -13.24 -10.61
N TRP A 132 7.19 -14.30 -9.97
CA TRP A 132 7.93 -15.55 -9.81
C TRP A 132 8.26 -16.18 -11.16
N PHE A 133 7.26 -16.34 -12.02
CA PHE A 133 7.42 -17.00 -13.31
C PHE A 133 8.09 -16.12 -14.37
N SER A 134 8.16 -14.80 -14.18
CA SER A 134 8.93 -13.92 -15.08
C SER A 134 10.44 -14.03 -14.89
N GLY A 135 10.90 -14.63 -13.77
CA GLY A 135 12.31 -14.71 -13.43
C GLY A 135 12.87 -13.43 -12.81
N LEU A 136 12.04 -12.44 -12.47
CA LEU A 136 12.50 -11.17 -11.86
C LEU A 136 13.29 -11.41 -10.56
N VAL A 137 12.96 -12.47 -9.82
CA VAL A 137 13.69 -12.89 -8.61
C VAL A 137 15.18 -13.13 -8.89
N MET A 138 15.54 -13.57 -10.11
CA MET A 138 16.93 -13.83 -10.52
C MET A 138 17.63 -12.59 -11.11
N SER A 139 16.92 -11.47 -11.27
CA SER A 139 17.45 -10.26 -11.89
C SER A 139 18.65 -9.70 -11.12
N GLU A 140 19.57 -9.06 -11.84
CA GLU A 140 20.76 -8.40 -11.27
C GLU A 140 21.56 -9.33 -10.36
N ASN A 141 21.89 -10.54 -10.85
CA ASN A 141 22.56 -11.57 -10.05
C ASN A 141 21.82 -11.90 -8.75
N ALA A 142 20.50 -12.10 -8.83
CA ALA A 142 19.62 -12.38 -7.69
C ALA A 142 19.46 -11.25 -6.66
N MET A 143 20.08 -10.08 -6.86
CA MET A 143 20.01 -8.96 -5.91
C MET A 143 18.58 -8.46 -5.66
N TRP A 144 17.72 -8.52 -6.68
CA TRP A 144 16.31 -8.17 -6.51
C TRP A 144 15.60 -9.11 -5.52
N GLY A 145 15.83 -10.42 -5.63
CA GLY A 145 15.28 -11.40 -4.69
C GLY A 145 15.88 -11.29 -3.29
N VAL A 146 17.17 -10.96 -3.19
CA VAL A 146 17.83 -10.66 -1.90
C VAL A 146 17.22 -9.42 -1.24
N ALA A 147 16.89 -8.38 -2.01
CA ALA A 147 16.22 -7.19 -1.50
C ALA A 147 14.82 -7.51 -0.93
N VAL A 148 14.08 -8.45 -1.53
CA VAL A 148 12.81 -8.96 -0.97
C VAL A 148 13.05 -9.61 0.40
N LEU A 149 14.05 -10.48 0.51
CA LEU A 149 14.37 -11.20 1.74
C LEU A 149 14.76 -10.25 2.87
N HIS A 150 15.70 -9.32 2.64
CA HIS A 150 16.08 -8.32 3.65
C HIS A 150 14.94 -7.37 4.02
N CYS A 151 14.10 -6.99 3.04
CA CYS A 151 12.94 -6.15 3.34
C CYS A 151 11.93 -6.87 4.24
N ALA A 152 11.71 -8.18 4.05
CA ALA A 152 10.85 -8.97 4.92
C ALA A 152 11.48 -9.18 6.31
N GLU A 153 12.77 -9.51 6.37
CA GLU A 153 13.52 -9.69 7.62
C GLU A 153 13.40 -8.47 8.54
N GLY A 154 13.69 -7.27 8.03
CA GLY A 154 13.59 -6.03 8.80
C GLY A 154 12.20 -5.78 9.39
N LYS A 155 11.14 -6.28 8.75
CA LYS A 155 9.75 -6.16 9.20
C LYS A 155 9.36 -7.18 10.26
N MET A 156 10.01 -8.35 10.27
CA MET A 156 9.68 -9.44 11.20
C MET A 156 10.31 -9.26 12.59
N HIS A 157 11.28 -8.35 12.73
CA HIS A 157 11.94 -8.06 14.01
C HIS A 157 11.18 -7.10 14.93
N HIS A 158 10.07 -6.51 14.48
CA HIS A 158 9.28 -5.61 15.31
C HIS A 158 8.52 -6.35 16.41
N THR A 159 8.49 -5.77 17.60
CA THR A 159 7.57 -6.19 18.65
C THR A 159 6.12 -5.87 18.28
N PHE A 160 5.17 -6.46 19.00
CA PHE A 160 3.74 -6.20 18.77
C PHE A 160 3.39 -4.70 18.91
N THR A 161 3.91 -4.03 19.95
CA THR A 161 3.62 -2.62 20.22
C THR A 161 4.20 -1.71 19.13
N GLU A 162 5.41 -2.01 18.65
CA GLU A 162 6.02 -1.29 17.53
C GLU A 162 5.20 -1.48 16.26
N SER A 163 4.84 -2.73 15.92
CA SER A 163 4.04 -3.06 14.74
C SER A 163 2.70 -2.33 14.72
N VAL A 164 2.00 -2.27 15.86
CA VAL A 164 0.73 -1.55 15.99
C VAL A 164 0.94 -0.04 15.82
N SER A 165 1.96 0.52 16.46
CA SER A 165 2.25 1.96 16.40
C SER A 165 2.64 2.40 14.97
N LEU A 166 3.53 1.66 14.33
CA LEU A 166 3.92 1.85 12.93
C LEU A 166 2.72 1.73 11.99
N GLY A 167 1.84 0.75 12.24
CA GLY A 167 0.60 0.58 11.48
C GLY A 167 -0.37 1.76 11.60
N ILE A 168 -0.53 2.31 12.81
CA ILE A 168 -1.37 3.51 13.04
C ILE A 168 -0.80 4.71 12.27
N MET A 169 0.51 4.95 12.37
CA MET A 169 1.17 6.07 11.67
C MET A 169 1.08 5.91 10.15
N CYS A 170 1.27 4.69 9.63
CA CYS A 170 1.08 4.39 8.21
C CYS A 170 -0.34 4.74 7.75
N ASN A 171 -1.36 4.21 8.45
CA ASN A 171 -2.74 4.40 8.01
C ASN A 171 -3.20 5.86 8.15
N LEU A 172 -2.65 6.61 9.10
CA LEU A 172 -2.85 8.05 9.22
C LEU A 172 -2.35 8.78 7.95
N MET A 173 -1.14 8.46 7.48
CA MET A 173 -0.58 9.02 6.24
C MET A 173 -1.39 8.62 5.00
N VAL A 174 -1.82 7.36 4.90
CA VAL A 174 -2.65 6.88 3.77
C VAL A 174 -4.00 7.61 3.74
N CYS A 175 -4.67 7.75 4.89
CA CYS A 175 -5.93 8.47 4.98
C CYS A 175 -5.75 9.95 4.63
N LEU A 176 -4.65 10.57 5.07
CA LEU A 176 -4.32 11.97 4.75
C LEU A 176 -4.07 12.15 3.25
N ALA A 177 -3.30 11.25 2.61
CA ALA A 177 -3.06 11.29 1.17
C ALA A 177 -4.37 11.21 0.37
N LEU A 178 -5.25 10.25 0.72
CA LEU A 178 -6.55 10.10 0.07
C LEU A 178 -7.45 11.33 0.30
N TRP A 179 -7.50 11.83 1.53
CA TRP A 179 -8.27 13.04 1.86
C TRP A 179 -7.80 14.26 1.07
N MET A 180 -6.48 14.49 0.99
CA MET A 180 -5.92 15.57 0.18
C MET A 180 -6.17 15.35 -1.32
N SER A 181 -6.13 14.11 -1.81
CA SER A 181 -6.51 13.81 -3.19
C SER A 181 -7.98 14.19 -3.49
N TYR A 182 -8.90 14.01 -2.53
CA TYR A 182 -10.29 14.45 -2.70
C TYR A 182 -10.45 15.97 -2.74
N CYS A 183 -9.42 16.72 -2.34
CA CYS A 183 -9.37 18.17 -2.45
C CYS A 183 -8.95 18.66 -3.84
N GLY A 184 -8.29 17.81 -4.63
CA GLY A 184 -7.81 18.14 -5.97
C GLY A 184 -8.94 18.20 -7.00
N ARG A 185 -8.86 19.16 -7.93
CA ARG A 185 -9.83 19.33 -9.02
C ARG A 185 -9.36 18.66 -10.30
N SER A 186 -8.04 18.68 -10.54
CA SER A 186 -7.41 18.01 -11.68
C SER A 186 -6.80 16.65 -11.28
N LEU A 187 -6.48 15.81 -12.26
CA LEU A 187 -5.72 14.58 -12.03
C LEU A 187 -4.34 14.88 -11.42
N CYS A 188 -3.69 15.96 -11.89
CA CYS A 188 -2.38 16.40 -11.40
C CYS A 188 -2.44 16.77 -9.91
N ASP A 189 -3.46 17.54 -9.48
CA ASP A 189 -3.64 17.94 -8.08
C ASP A 189 -3.71 16.72 -7.16
N LYS A 190 -4.42 15.67 -7.61
CA LYS A 190 -4.58 14.42 -6.86
C LYS A 190 -3.24 13.70 -6.71
N ILE A 191 -2.51 13.56 -7.81
CA ILE A 191 -1.20 12.91 -7.84
C ILE A 191 -0.24 13.64 -6.90
N VAL A 192 -0.08 14.96 -7.07
CA VAL A 192 0.84 15.78 -6.26
C VAL A 192 0.49 15.71 -4.77
N ALA A 193 -0.79 15.74 -4.41
CA ALA A 193 -1.24 15.62 -3.03
C ALA A 193 -0.84 14.29 -2.36
N MET A 194 -0.71 13.21 -3.13
CA MET A 194 -0.38 11.89 -2.58
C MET A 194 1.12 11.65 -2.44
N ILE A 195 1.97 12.34 -3.21
CA ILE A 195 3.42 12.09 -3.25
C ILE A 195 4.05 12.13 -1.86
N LEU A 196 3.90 13.26 -1.15
CA LEU A 196 4.63 13.46 0.10
C LEU A 196 4.19 12.56 1.26
N PRO A 197 2.88 12.42 1.59
CA PRO A 197 2.49 11.57 2.71
C PRO A 197 2.81 10.10 2.48
N ILE A 198 2.69 9.62 1.24
CA ILE A 198 3.00 8.22 0.90
C ILE A 198 4.51 7.99 0.95
N THR A 199 5.29 8.88 0.34
CA THR A 199 6.76 8.83 0.41
C THR A 199 7.25 8.87 1.85
N LEU A 200 6.68 9.75 2.68
CA LEU A 200 7.05 9.89 4.09
C LEU A 200 6.91 8.57 4.85
N PHE A 201 5.76 7.90 4.77
CA PHE A 201 5.58 6.68 5.56
C PHE A 201 6.51 5.55 5.10
N VAL A 202 6.80 5.46 3.80
CA VAL A 202 7.74 4.45 3.28
C VAL A 202 9.16 4.78 3.72
N ALA A 203 9.58 6.04 3.53
CA ALA A 203 10.92 6.48 3.88
C ALA A 203 11.19 6.41 5.39
N SER A 204 10.15 6.58 6.22
CA SER A 204 10.20 6.42 7.68
C SER A 204 10.02 4.98 8.16
N GLY A 205 9.80 4.01 7.27
CA GLY A 205 9.66 2.59 7.65
C GLY A 205 8.36 2.24 8.37
N PHE A 206 7.26 2.95 8.09
CA PHE A 206 5.96 2.60 8.68
C PHE A 206 5.37 1.35 8.02
N GLU A 207 4.55 0.61 8.78
CA GLU A 207 4.05 -0.70 8.38
C GLU A 207 2.68 -0.63 7.71
N HIS A 208 2.60 -1.05 6.45
CA HIS A 208 1.35 -1.10 5.69
C HIS A 208 0.87 -2.54 5.51
N CYS A 209 -0.26 -2.90 6.13
CA CYS A 209 -0.73 -4.29 6.16
C CYS A 209 -0.85 -4.94 4.76
N ILE A 210 -1.35 -4.23 3.75
CA ILE A 210 -1.50 -4.79 2.39
C ILE A 210 -0.15 -4.89 1.66
N ALA A 211 0.82 -4.04 1.99
CA ALA A 211 2.18 -4.17 1.46
C ALA A 211 2.88 -5.38 2.09
N ASN A 212 2.65 -5.62 3.37
CA ASN A 212 3.18 -6.77 4.10
C ASN A 212 2.60 -8.10 3.60
N LEU A 213 1.34 -8.10 3.15
CA LEU A 213 0.73 -9.25 2.46
C LEU A 213 1.40 -9.59 1.12
N PHE A 214 2.15 -8.66 0.53
CA PHE A 214 3.00 -8.95 -0.63
C PHE A 214 4.38 -9.45 -0.20
N VAL A 215 5.14 -8.62 0.54
CA VAL A 215 6.58 -8.88 0.74
C VAL A 215 6.85 -10.09 1.63
N ILE A 216 6.09 -10.31 2.71
CA ILE A 216 6.36 -11.40 3.65
C ILE A 216 6.04 -12.77 3.02
N PRO A 217 4.84 -13.04 2.46
CA PRO A 217 4.57 -14.31 1.80
C PRO A 217 5.49 -14.56 0.61
N PHE A 218 5.89 -13.50 -0.11
CA PHE A 218 6.78 -13.65 -1.24
C PHE A 218 8.22 -13.97 -0.83
N ALA A 219 8.72 -13.37 0.26
CA ALA A 219 9.99 -13.75 0.88
C ALA A 219 9.99 -15.22 1.35
N ILE A 220 8.90 -15.67 1.98
CA ILE A 220 8.71 -17.09 2.36
C ILE A 220 8.78 -17.99 1.11
N ALA A 221 8.13 -17.60 0.01
CA ALA A 221 8.19 -18.34 -1.24
C ALA A 221 9.62 -18.42 -1.80
N ILE A 222 10.38 -17.32 -1.79
CA ILE A 222 11.80 -17.30 -2.19
C ILE A 222 12.61 -18.24 -1.28
N ARG A 223 12.49 -18.12 0.04
CA ARG A 223 13.20 -18.96 1.02
C ARG A 223 13.02 -20.45 0.75
N HIS A 224 11.80 -20.89 0.45
CA HIS A 224 11.48 -22.32 0.31
C HIS A 224 11.60 -22.87 -1.11
N PHE A 225 11.40 -22.04 -2.14
CA PHE A 225 11.29 -22.52 -3.53
C PHE A 225 12.35 -21.95 -4.47
N ALA A 226 13.21 -21.03 -4.03
CA ALA A 226 14.26 -20.51 -4.90
C ALA A 226 15.26 -21.61 -5.27
N PRO A 227 15.62 -21.74 -6.57
CA PRO A 227 16.46 -22.83 -7.03
C PRO A 227 17.93 -22.62 -6.58
N PRO A 228 18.76 -23.66 -6.51
CA PRO A 228 20.17 -23.52 -6.10
C PRO A 228 20.98 -22.41 -6.80
N PRO A 229 20.79 -22.13 -8.11
CA PRO A 229 21.47 -21.01 -8.78
C PRO A 229 21.17 -19.64 -8.16
N PHE A 230 19.98 -19.43 -7.58
CA PHE A 230 19.64 -18.19 -6.87
C PHE A 230 20.60 -17.94 -5.71
N TRP A 231 20.76 -18.95 -4.85
CA TRP A 231 21.60 -18.86 -3.66
C TRP A 231 23.09 -18.72 -4.01
N GLN A 232 23.52 -19.33 -5.10
CA GLN A 232 24.88 -19.16 -5.63
C GLN A 232 25.14 -17.73 -6.10
N LEU A 233 24.21 -17.14 -6.86
CA LEU A 233 24.30 -15.75 -7.33
C LEU A 233 24.21 -14.75 -6.17
N ALA A 234 23.34 -15.02 -5.21
CA ALA A 234 23.15 -14.20 -4.01
C ALA A 234 24.32 -14.28 -3.02
N HIS A 235 25.27 -15.19 -3.23
CA HIS A 235 26.36 -15.49 -2.29
C HIS A 235 25.87 -15.71 -0.84
N SER A 236 24.71 -16.36 -0.70
CA SER A 236 24.03 -16.56 0.59
C SER A 236 23.30 -17.91 0.61
N SER A 237 22.62 -18.22 1.72
CA SER A 237 21.79 -19.42 1.87
C SER A 237 20.46 -19.07 2.51
N ALA A 238 19.49 -19.99 2.41
CA ALA A 238 18.20 -19.82 3.06
C ALA A 238 18.37 -19.59 4.57
N ASP A 239 19.31 -20.27 5.24
CA ASP A 239 19.50 -20.18 6.69
C ASP A 239 19.80 -18.77 7.21
N ASN A 240 20.30 -17.87 6.35
CA ASN A 240 20.59 -16.48 6.71
C ASN A 240 19.33 -15.59 6.84
N PHE A 241 18.14 -16.08 6.47
CA PHE A 241 16.90 -15.28 6.41
C PHE A 241 15.75 -15.91 7.21
N PRO A 242 15.85 -16.02 8.55
CA PRO A 242 14.99 -16.85 9.40
C PRO A 242 13.49 -16.57 9.28
#